data_AF-A0A7S0C4W5-F1
#
_entry.id   AF-A0A7S0C4W5-F1
#
_cell.length_a   1.000
_cell.length_b   1.000
_cell.length_c   1.000
_cell.angle_alpha   90.00
_cell.angle_beta   90.00
_cell.angle_gamma   90.00
#
_symmetry.space_group_name_H-M   'P 1'
#
loop_
_entity.id
_entity.type
_entity.pdbx_description
1 polymer ?
#
loop_
_entity_poly.entity_id
_entity_poly.type
_entity_poly.pdbx_seq_one_letter_code
_entity_poly.pdbx_strand_id
1 'polypeptide(L)'
;MRRVFNIRGVSKTCNMNEMKVYVRKFSGEKVFSSKNYNAASNWTIDGFQALVTLFIAIACAKMFNQGSLQRVWAAKSDTDTRKGFALGSVMVFFLMFFFGLMGVLAYAKDPDSYDNFEKLAYLSFFDLLGRGWHVLVLIFVTALAASSIDTLQNALRCVFSSGLISLESDLKKNGHNSWVNCGRCDYARMLAKVFLVLVNIPLVILASKSISVLALFLVADLVFARATLTVFL
;
A
#
# COMPACT_ATOMS: atom_id res chain seq x y z
N MET A 1 -18.40 18.51 -46.63
CA MET A 1 -18.05 19.89 -47.06
C MET A 1 -16.69 20.28 -46.47
N ARG A 2 -15.66 20.43 -47.31
CA ARG A 2 -14.31 20.89 -46.92
C ARG A 2 -14.35 22.41 -46.80
N ARG A 3 -14.16 22.98 -45.59
CA ARG A 3 -13.86 24.42 -45.47
C ARG A 3 -12.34 24.59 -45.47
N VAL A 4 -11.84 25.35 -46.43
CA VAL A 4 -10.43 25.74 -46.52
C VAL A 4 -10.26 27.02 -45.71
N PHE A 5 -9.49 26.96 -44.62
CA PHE A 5 -9.11 28.13 -43.83
C PHE A 5 -7.70 28.55 -44.30
N ASN A 6 -7.61 29.69 -44.97
CA ASN A 6 -6.37 30.21 -45.53
C ASN A 6 -5.79 31.27 -44.59
N ILE A 7 -4.82 30.88 -43.76
CA ILE A 7 -3.97 31.83 -43.02
C ILE A 7 -2.54 31.59 -43.49
N ARG A 8 -2.00 32.57 -44.21
CA ARG A 8 -0.59 32.72 -44.63
C ARG A 8 0.06 31.45 -45.19
N GLY A 9 -0.19 31.19 -46.48
CA GLY A 9 0.80 30.60 -47.39
C GLY A 9 1.11 29.11 -47.25
N VAL A 10 0.48 28.37 -46.32
CA VAL A 10 0.63 26.92 -46.21
C VAL A 10 -0.75 26.28 -46.36
N SER A 11 -1.10 25.91 -47.60
CA SER A 11 -2.32 25.17 -47.91
C SER A 11 -2.19 23.71 -47.46
N LYS A 12 -2.29 23.46 -46.16
CA LYS A 12 -2.53 22.10 -45.66
C LYS A 12 -4.03 21.83 -45.73
N THR A 13 -4.43 20.85 -46.55
CA THR A 13 -5.78 20.28 -46.52
C THR A 13 -5.99 19.60 -45.16
N CYS A 14 -6.45 20.35 -44.16
CA CYS A 14 -6.77 19.79 -42.85
C CYS A 14 -8.03 18.93 -42.99
N ASN A 15 -7.86 17.62 -42.89
CA ASN A 15 -8.97 16.67 -42.91
C ASN A 15 -9.86 16.94 -41.69
N MET A 16 -11.17 17.05 -41.88
CA MET A 16 -12.13 17.32 -40.79
C MET A 16 -12.04 16.28 -39.66
N ASN A 17 -11.60 15.06 -39.98
CA ASN A 17 -11.33 14.00 -38.99
C ASN A 17 -10.11 14.29 -38.11
N GLU A 18 -9.03 14.83 -38.69
CA GLU A 18 -7.83 15.24 -37.95
C GLU A 18 -8.18 16.41 -37.01
N MET A 19 -8.91 17.41 -37.50
CA MET A 19 -9.31 18.57 -36.69
C MET A 19 -10.25 18.17 -35.53
N LYS A 20 -11.12 17.17 -35.71
CA LYS A 20 -11.92 16.60 -34.60
C LYS A 20 -11.07 15.86 -33.56
N VAL A 21 -9.94 15.26 -33.96
CA VAL A 21 -8.99 14.63 -33.02
C VAL A 21 -8.25 15.70 -32.22
N TYR A 22 -7.77 16.77 -32.88
CA TYR A 22 -7.07 17.87 -32.21
C TYR A 22 -7.97 18.71 -31.30
N VAL A 23 -9.21 19.00 -31.72
CA VAL A 23 -10.20 19.73 -30.90
C VAL A 23 -10.62 18.91 -29.69
N ARG A 24 -10.75 17.57 -29.82
CA ARG A 24 -10.97 16.69 -28.64
C ARG A 24 -9.77 16.64 -27.70
N LYS A 25 -8.55 16.70 -28.24
CA LYS A 25 -7.32 16.83 -27.44
C LYS A 25 -7.26 18.14 -26.64
N PHE A 26 -7.80 19.24 -27.19
CA PHE A 26 -7.85 20.56 -26.54
C PHE A 26 -9.08 20.78 -25.63
N SER A 27 -10.20 20.10 -25.88
CA SER A 27 -11.45 20.27 -25.11
C SER A 27 -11.48 19.51 -23.78
N GLY A 28 -10.40 18.82 -23.39
CA GLY A 28 -10.33 18.06 -22.13
C GLY A 28 -11.24 16.83 -22.06
N GLU A 29 -11.98 16.53 -23.13
CA GLU A 29 -12.83 15.34 -23.21
C GLU A 29 -11.97 14.17 -23.66
N LYS A 30 -11.33 13.50 -22.70
CA LYS A 30 -10.58 12.26 -22.91
C LYS A 30 -11.58 11.13 -23.15
N VAL A 31 -12.06 11.06 -24.40
CA VAL A 31 -13.00 10.05 -24.85
C VAL A 31 -12.34 8.67 -24.72
N PHE A 32 -12.99 7.81 -23.95
CA PHE A 32 -12.76 6.37 -23.84
C PHE A 32 -12.56 5.72 -25.22
N SER A 33 -11.31 5.57 -25.65
CA SER A 33 -10.98 4.94 -26.93
C SER A 33 -10.91 3.42 -26.73
N SER A 34 -11.71 2.66 -27.48
CA SER A 34 -11.74 1.19 -27.42
C SER A 34 -10.36 0.54 -27.63
N LYS A 35 -9.46 1.22 -28.34
CA LYS A 35 -8.07 0.78 -28.53
C LYS A 35 -7.25 0.83 -27.22
N ASN A 36 -7.48 1.81 -26.36
CA ASN A 36 -6.78 1.94 -25.08
C ASN A 36 -7.25 0.88 -24.08
N TYR A 37 -8.54 0.53 -24.10
CA TYR A 37 -9.08 -0.59 -23.32
C TYR A 37 -8.49 -1.93 -23.74
N ASN A 38 -8.40 -2.18 -25.05
CA ASN A 38 -7.80 -3.41 -25.56
C ASN A 38 -6.30 -3.53 -25.23
N ALA A 39 -5.57 -2.41 -25.15
CA ALA A 39 -4.19 -2.40 -24.70
C ALA A 39 -4.08 -2.68 -23.19
N ALA A 40 -4.97 -2.10 -22.37
CA ALA A 40 -5.01 -2.31 -20.93
C ALA A 40 -5.50 -3.72 -20.53
N SER A 41 -6.37 -4.33 -21.34
CA SER A 41 -6.94 -5.65 -21.08
C SER A 41 -6.13 -6.81 -21.64
N ASN A 42 -4.99 -6.53 -22.30
CA ASN A 42 -4.19 -7.58 -22.90
C ASN A 42 -3.50 -8.41 -21.80
N TRP A 43 -3.70 -9.72 -21.82
CA TRP A 43 -3.19 -10.60 -20.78
C TRP A 43 -1.77 -11.07 -21.15
N THR A 44 -0.77 -10.57 -20.43
CA THR A 44 0.64 -10.93 -20.64
C THR A 44 1.08 -12.01 -19.65
N ILE A 45 1.89 -12.97 -20.11
CA ILE A 45 2.47 -14.05 -19.29
C ILE A 45 3.32 -13.46 -18.15
N ASP A 46 4.10 -12.41 -18.43
CA ASP A 46 4.89 -11.69 -17.42
C ASP A 46 4.01 -11.08 -16.32
N GLY A 47 2.84 -10.55 -16.70
CA GLY A 47 1.86 -10.01 -15.76
C GLY A 47 1.26 -11.09 -14.86
N PHE A 48 1.00 -12.29 -15.41
CA PHE A 48 0.54 -13.44 -14.63
C PHE A 48 1.62 -13.93 -13.66
N GLN A 49 2.88 -14.01 -14.09
CA GLN A 49 4.00 -14.38 -13.23
C GLN A 49 4.20 -13.35 -12.10
N ALA A 50 4.11 -12.06 -12.40
CA ALA A 50 4.19 -11.00 -11.41
C ALA A 50 3.02 -11.07 -10.40
N LEU A 51 1.80 -11.39 -10.86
CA LEU A 51 0.63 -11.57 -10.00
C LEU A 51 0.81 -12.74 -9.02
N VAL A 52 1.26 -13.89 -9.51
CA VAL A 52 1.46 -15.09 -8.67
C VAL A 52 2.58 -14.87 -7.66
N THR A 53 3.69 -14.28 -8.08
CA THR A 53 4.83 -14.01 -7.17
C THR A 53 4.44 -12.99 -6.09
N LEU A 54 3.73 -11.92 -6.45
CA LEU A 54 3.22 -10.94 -5.50
C LEU A 54 2.22 -11.56 -4.51
N PHE A 55 1.29 -12.40 -4.98
CA PHE A 55 0.31 -13.06 -4.13
C PHE A 55 0.98 -13.93 -3.07
N ILE A 56 1.94 -14.77 -3.46
CA ILE A 56 2.70 -15.62 -2.53
C ILE A 56 3.47 -14.77 -1.53
N ALA A 57 4.17 -13.73 -2.00
CA ALA A 57 4.96 -12.84 -1.15
C ALA A 57 4.10 -12.14 -0.07
N ILE A 58 2.96 -11.56 -0.47
CA ILE A 58 2.03 -10.90 0.44
C ILE A 58 1.41 -11.91 1.42
N ALA A 59 1.00 -13.09 0.93
CA ALA A 59 0.40 -14.12 1.79
C ALA A 59 1.38 -14.53 2.90
N CYS A 60 2.65 -14.79 2.55
CA CYS A 60 3.69 -15.06 3.53
C CYS A 60 3.86 -13.90 4.52
N ALA A 61 4.01 -12.66 4.03
CA ALA A 61 4.18 -11.47 4.86
C ALA A 61 3.04 -11.23 5.86
N LYS A 62 1.81 -11.55 5.48
CA LYS A 62 0.63 -11.34 6.34
C LYS A 62 0.42 -12.46 7.37
N MET A 63 0.89 -13.68 7.13
CA MET A 63 0.64 -14.83 8.02
C MET A 63 1.21 -14.67 9.44
N PHE A 64 2.33 -13.97 9.61
CA PHE A 64 3.00 -13.80 10.91
C PHE A 64 2.91 -12.38 11.46
N ASN A 65 1.95 -11.60 10.99
CA ASN A 65 1.76 -10.27 11.51
C ASN A 65 1.20 -10.37 12.94
N GLN A 66 2.05 -10.10 13.94
CA GLN A 66 1.72 -10.15 15.37
C GLN A 66 0.45 -9.35 15.72
N GLY A 67 0.23 -8.21 15.07
CA GLY A 67 -0.96 -7.39 15.31
C GLY A 67 -2.29 -8.05 14.87
N SER A 68 -2.25 -8.95 13.88
CA SER A 68 -3.43 -9.70 13.43
C SER A 68 -3.69 -10.92 14.32
N LEU A 69 -2.62 -11.61 14.73
CA LEU A 69 -2.71 -12.78 15.62
C LEU A 69 -3.23 -12.42 17.02
N GLN A 70 -2.86 -11.26 17.56
CA GLN A 70 -3.41 -10.78 18.84
C GLN A 70 -4.94 -10.65 18.81
N ARG A 71 -5.53 -10.24 17.68
CA ARG A 71 -6.98 -10.12 17.53
C ARG A 71 -7.67 -11.48 17.43
N VAL A 72 -7.00 -12.46 16.84
CA VAL A 72 -7.49 -13.85 16.75
C VAL A 72 -7.45 -14.52 18.12
N TRP A 73 -6.36 -14.36 18.87
CA TRP A 73 -6.21 -14.96 20.21
C TRP A 73 -7.07 -14.30 21.29
N ALA A 74 -7.53 -13.07 21.07
CA ALA A 74 -8.49 -12.41 21.96
C ALA A 74 -9.95 -12.79 21.68
N ALA A 75 -10.23 -13.61 20.66
CA ALA A 75 -11.59 -13.97 20.29
C ALA A 75 -12.21 -14.97 21.30
N LYS A 76 -13.52 -14.83 21.50
CA LYS A 76 -14.28 -15.63 22.49
C LYS A 76 -14.43 -17.11 22.12
N SER A 77 -14.52 -17.41 20.83
CA SER A 77 -14.76 -18.77 20.30
C SER A 77 -14.22 -18.91 18.88
N ASP A 78 -13.80 -20.11 18.51
CA ASP A 78 -13.37 -20.46 17.15
C ASP A 78 -14.46 -20.20 16.10
N THR A 79 -15.73 -20.35 16.49
CA THR A 79 -16.86 -20.09 15.58
C THR A 79 -17.01 -18.60 15.25
N ASP A 80 -16.76 -17.72 16.22
CA ASP A 80 -16.80 -16.26 16.04
C ASP A 80 -15.60 -15.79 15.22
N THR A 81 -14.42 -16.35 15.47
CA THR A 81 -13.21 -16.12 14.68
C THR A 81 -13.42 -16.48 13.20
N ARG A 82 -14.01 -17.64 12.92
CA ARG A 82 -14.28 -18.08 11.54
C ARG A 82 -15.28 -17.17 10.82
N LYS A 83 -16.34 -16.73 11.51
CA LYS A 83 -17.30 -15.76 10.96
C LYS A 83 -16.63 -14.41 10.70
N GLY A 84 -15.78 -13.95 11.62
CA GLY A 84 -15.00 -12.72 11.47
C GLY A 84 -14.07 -12.76 10.26
N PHE A 85 -13.36 -13.88 10.05
CA PHE A 85 -12.53 -14.08 8.85
C PHE A 85 -13.34 -14.12 7.56
N ALA A 86 -14.49 -14.81 7.54
CA ALA A 86 -15.35 -14.86 6.36
C ALA A 86 -15.88 -13.47 5.99
N LEU A 87 -16.39 -12.72 6.96
CA LEU A 87 -16.88 -11.36 6.74
C LEU A 87 -15.76 -10.40 6.32
N GLY A 88 -14.60 -10.48 6.98
CA GLY A 88 -13.42 -9.67 6.64
C GLY A 88 -12.91 -9.95 5.23
N SER A 89 -12.84 -11.23 4.82
CA SER A 89 -12.42 -11.64 3.48
C SER A 89 -13.35 -11.07 2.41
N VAL A 90 -14.67 -11.16 2.61
CA VAL A 90 -15.66 -10.61 1.67
C VAL A 90 -15.53 -9.09 1.57
N MET A 91 -15.41 -8.37 2.69
CA MET A 91 -15.21 -6.91 2.68
C MET A 91 -13.92 -6.49 1.96
N VAL A 92 -12.79 -7.15 2.26
CA VAL A 92 -11.51 -6.83 1.63
C VAL A 92 -11.55 -7.15 0.13
N PHE A 93 -12.19 -8.25 -0.27
CA PHE A 93 -12.35 -8.61 -1.68
C PHE A 93 -13.04 -7.50 -2.47
N PHE A 94 -14.20 -7.01 -2.01
CA PHE A 94 -14.90 -5.93 -2.69
C PHE A 94 -14.11 -4.62 -2.72
N LEU A 95 -13.41 -4.29 -1.63
CA LEU A 95 -12.56 -3.11 -1.56
C LEU A 95 -11.41 -3.18 -2.58
N MET A 96 -10.70 -4.30 -2.63
CA MET A 96 -9.59 -4.51 -3.56
C MET A 96 -10.06 -4.57 -5.01
N PHE A 97 -11.20 -5.20 -5.26
CA PHE A 97 -11.82 -5.22 -6.58
C PHE A 97 -12.16 -3.81 -7.07
N PHE A 98 -12.74 -2.97 -6.20
CA PHE A 98 -13.07 -1.58 -6.53
C PHE A 98 -11.83 -0.75 -6.87
N PHE A 99 -10.78 -0.81 -6.04
CA PHE A 99 -9.54 -0.08 -6.31
C PHE A 99 -8.78 -0.62 -7.53
N GLY A 100 -8.81 -1.94 -7.76
CA GLY A 100 -8.23 -2.56 -8.96
C GLY A 100 -8.90 -2.11 -10.25
N LEU A 101 -10.25 -2.10 -10.28
CA LEU A 101 -11.01 -1.57 -11.41
C LEU A 101 -10.72 -0.08 -11.66
N MET A 102 -10.67 0.72 -10.60
CA MET A 102 -10.34 2.15 -10.73
C MET A 102 -8.93 2.38 -11.29
N GLY A 103 -7.96 1.55 -10.93
CA GLY A 103 -6.61 1.59 -11.50
C GLY A 103 -6.60 1.34 -13.02
N VAL A 104 -7.30 0.29 -13.47
CA VAL A 104 -7.43 -0.02 -14.90
C VAL A 104 -8.18 1.09 -15.65
N LEU A 105 -9.25 1.63 -15.07
CA LEU A 105 -10.01 2.74 -15.65
C LEU A 105 -9.19 4.03 -15.77
N ALA A 106 -8.32 4.29 -14.80
CA ALA A 106 -7.42 5.43 -14.85
C ALA A 106 -6.35 5.31 -15.92
N TYR A 107 -5.75 4.12 -16.05
CA TYR A 107 -4.82 3.82 -17.14
C TYR A 107 -5.49 3.97 -18.52
N ALA A 108 -6.74 3.49 -18.67
CA ALA A 108 -7.48 3.61 -19.92
C ALA A 108 -7.79 5.06 -20.34
N LYS A 109 -7.89 5.99 -19.39
CA LYS A 109 -8.12 7.42 -19.66
C LYS A 109 -6.88 8.16 -20.17
N ASP A 110 -5.68 7.77 -19.74
CA ASP A 110 -4.43 8.46 -20.06
C ASP A 110 -3.20 7.52 -20.13
N PRO A 111 -3.13 6.60 -21.11
CA PRO A 111 -2.02 5.66 -21.19
C PRO A 111 -0.65 6.37 -21.35
N ASP A 112 -0.60 7.46 -22.12
CA ASP A 112 0.63 8.21 -22.39
C ASP A 112 1.28 8.84 -21.14
N SER A 113 0.50 9.18 -20.10
CA SER A 113 1.04 9.76 -18.85
C SER A 113 1.51 8.73 -17.84
N TYR A 114 1.02 7.48 -17.92
CA TYR A 114 1.46 6.39 -17.06
C TYR A 114 2.73 5.71 -17.58
N ASP A 115 2.86 5.58 -18.90
CA ASP A 115 4.05 4.97 -19.52
C ASP A 115 5.32 5.84 -19.36
N ASN A 116 5.16 7.16 -19.19
CA ASN A 116 6.27 8.10 -18.95
C ASN A 116 6.65 8.27 -17.47
N PHE A 117 6.05 7.52 -16.54
CA PHE A 117 6.25 7.64 -15.07
C PHE A 117 6.01 9.04 -14.47
N GLU A 118 5.46 10.00 -15.22
CA GLU A 118 5.10 11.34 -14.69
C GLU A 118 3.95 11.24 -13.67
N LYS A 119 3.08 10.26 -13.82
CA LYS A 119 1.99 9.97 -12.89
C LYS A 119 2.15 8.58 -12.29
N LEU A 120 2.16 8.54 -10.96
CA LEU A 120 2.30 7.30 -10.22
C LEU A 120 0.96 6.55 -10.22
N ALA A 121 0.99 5.26 -10.58
CA ALA A 121 -0.18 4.39 -10.67
C ALA A 121 -1.00 4.27 -9.37
N TYR A 122 -0.42 4.60 -8.22
CA TYR A 122 -1.13 4.61 -6.93
C TYR A 122 -1.91 5.91 -6.67
N LEU A 123 -1.59 7.01 -7.37
CA LEU A 123 -2.36 8.28 -7.32
C LEU A 123 -3.46 8.36 -8.37
N SER A 124 -3.58 7.35 -9.22
CA SER A 124 -4.57 7.25 -10.30
C SER A 124 -6.02 7.49 -9.86
N PHE A 125 -6.36 7.06 -8.65
CA PHE A 125 -7.69 7.28 -8.08
C PHE A 125 -7.98 8.77 -7.82
N PHE A 126 -6.99 9.54 -7.35
CA PHE A 126 -7.15 10.98 -7.13
C PHE A 126 -7.33 11.75 -8.43
N ASP A 127 -6.77 11.25 -9.53
CA ASP A 127 -6.92 11.88 -10.84
C ASP A 127 -8.33 11.70 -11.44
N LEU A 128 -9.00 10.61 -11.08
CA LEU A 128 -10.39 10.34 -11.49
C LEU A 128 -11.42 11.10 -10.65
N LEU A 129 -11.02 11.66 -9.51
CA LEU A 129 -11.93 12.30 -8.57
C LEU A 129 -12.29 13.73 -9.00
N GLY A 130 -13.57 14.12 -8.82
CA GLY A 130 -14.05 15.46 -9.10
C GLY A 130 -13.55 16.50 -8.09
N ARG A 131 -13.45 17.77 -8.52
CA ARG A 131 -13.02 18.90 -7.68
C ARG A 131 -13.93 19.01 -6.44
N GLY A 132 -13.40 18.63 -5.27
CA GLY A 132 -14.08 18.72 -3.96
C GLY A 132 -13.95 17.46 -3.11
N TRP A 133 -13.95 16.28 -3.72
CA TRP A 133 -13.84 15.01 -2.99
C TRP A 133 -12.40 14.65 -2.58
N HIS A 134 -11.40 15.31 -3.17
CA HIS A 134 -9.98 15.07 -2.88
C HIS A 134 -9.63 15.23 -1.41
N VAL A 135 -10.14 16.27 -0.75
CA VAL A 135 -9.81 16.56 0.66
C VAL A 135 -10.36 15.46 1.57
N LEU A 136 -11.60 15.02 1.33
CA LEU A 136 -12.23 13.97 2.11
C LEU A 136 -11.48 12.64 1.95
N VAL A 137 -11.15 12.25 0.72
CA VAL A 137 -10.37 11.03 0.46
C VAL A 137 -8.98 11.12 1.07
N LEU A 138 -8.32 12.29 1.02
CA LEU A 138 -7.02 12.48 1.65
C LEU A 138 -7.09 12.29 3.17
N ILE A 139 -8.12 12.82 3.83
CA ILE A 139 -8.35 12.60 5.26
C ILE A 139 -8.57 11.11 5.54
N PHE A 140 -9.35 10.41 4.71
CA PHE A 140 -9.63 9.00 4.90
C PHE A 140 -8.39 8.12 4.72
N VAL A 141 -7.60 8.36 3.66
CA VAL A 141 -6.36 7.63 3.39
C VAL A 141 -5.31 7.88 4.47
N THR A 142 -5.18 9.13 4.94
CA THR A 142 -4.23 9.46 6.02
C THR A 142 -4.67 8.87 7.36
N ALA A 143 -5.96 8.89 7.69
CA ALA A 143 -6.50 8.25 8.89
C ALA A 143 -6.30 6.71 8.85
N LEU A 144 -6.51 6.08 7.70
CA LEU A 144 -6.29 4.65 7.50
C LEU A 144 -4.81 4.28 7.67
N ALA A 145 -3.91 5.07 7.09
CA ALA A 145 -2.46 4.88 7.24
C ALA A 145 -2.02 5.07 8.70
N ALA A 146 -2.50 6.12 9.37
CA ALA A 146 -2.20 6.40 10.77
C ALA A 146 -2.65 5.26 11.70
N SER A 147 -3.85 4.70 11.49
CA SER A 147 -4.35 3.55 12.26
C SER A 147 -3.52 2.28 12.07
N SER A 148 -3.03 2.05 10.84
CA SER A 148 -2.15 0.92 10.54
C SER A 148 -0.81 1.05 11.24
N ILE A 149 -0.24 2.27 11.24
CA ILE A 149 1.01 2.58 11.95
C ILE A 149 0.82 2.42 13.46
N ASP A 150 -0.31 2.88 14.02
CA ASP A 150 -0.61 2.73 15.46
C ASP A 150 -0.66 1.25 15.88
N THR A 151 -1.35 0.41 15.09
CA THR A 151 -1.39 -1.05 15.33
C THR A 151 0.02 -1.66 15.28
N LEU A 152 0.84 -1.27 14.28
CA LEU A 152 2.22 -1.74 14.15
C LEU A 152 3.08 -1.34 15.35
N GLN A 153 3.00 -0.08 15.78
CA GLN A 153 3.74 0.41 16.94
C GLN A 153 3.29 -0.29 18.23
N ASN A 154 2.00 -0.62 18.37
CA ASN A 154 1.51 -1.38 19.51
C ASN A 154 2.06 -2.82 19.51
N ALA A 155 2.07 -3.48 18.35
CA ALA A 155 2.65 -4.82 18.21
C ALA A 155 4.16 -4.82 18.55
N LEU A 156 4.93 -3.85 18.04
CA LEU A 156 6.35 -3.70 18.38
C LEU A 156 6.55 -3.49 19.89
N ARG A 157 5.74 -2.64 20.53
CA ARG A 157 5.81 -2.43 21.99
C ARG A 157 5.64 -3.73 22.77
N CYS A 158 4.68 -4.57 22.38
CA CYS A 158 4.47 -5.86 23.04
C CYS A 158 5.70 -6.76 22.94
N VAL A 159 6.27 -6.91 21.73
CA VAL A 159 7.43 -7.79 21.49
C VAL A 159 8.67 -7.31 22.27
N PHE A 160 8.95 -6.00 22.24
CA PHE A 160 10.08 -5.44 22.98
C PHE A 160 9.88 -5.54 24.50
N SER A 161 8.67 -5.28 24.99
CA SER A 161 8.36 -5.40 26.42
C SER A 161 8.49 -6.84 26.90
N SER A 162 8.00 -7.84 26.13
CA SER A 162 8.16 -9.25 26.51
C SER A 162 9.62 -9.69 26.48
N GLY A 163 10.39 -9.25 25.48
CA GLY A 163 11.82 -9.57 25.36
C GLY A 163 12.67 -8.97 26.49
N LEU A 164 12.36 -7.76 26.94
CA LEU A 164 13.02 -7.13 28.09
C LEU A 164 12.73 -7.87 29.40
N ILE A 165 11.49 -8.31 29.61
CA ILE A 165 11.10 -9.07 30.81
C ILE A 165 11.78 -10.44 30.85
N SER A 166 11.88 -11.15 29.71
CA SER A 166 12.59 -12.44 29.67
C SER A 166 14.08 -12.27 29.93
N LEU A 167 14.71 -11.24 29.36
CA LEU A 167 16.12 -10.92 29.59
C LEU A 167 16.40 -10.57 31.05
N GLU A 168 15.51 -9.80 31.70
CA GLU A 168 15.60 -9.50 33.14
C GLU A 168 15.47 -10.77 34.00
N SER A 169 14.59 -11.69 33.62
CA SER A 169 14.40 -12.96 34.33
C SER A 169 15.63 -13.88 34.25
N ASP A 170 16.35 -13.86 33.14
CA ASP A 170 17.60 -14.62 32.95
C ASP A 170 18.80 -13.95 33.62
N LEU A 171 18.86 -12.61 33.64
CA LEU A 171 19.87 -11.87 34.40
C LEU A 171 19.69 -12.01 35.92
N LYS A 172 18.44 -12.10 36.40
CA LYS A 172 18.12 -12.35 37.82
C LYS A 172 18.54 -13.73 38.30
N LYS A 173 18.53 -14.75 37.42
CA LYS A 173 19.05 -16.09 37.72
C LYS A 173 20.58 -16.14 37.87
N ASN A 174 21.30 -15.19 37.24
CA ASN A 174 22.75 -15.08 37.30
C ASN A 174 23.29 -14.23 38.47
N GLY A 175 22.47 -13.95 39.50
CA GLY A 175 22.96 -13.41 40.77
C GLY A 175 23.31 -11.92 40.80
N HIS A 176 23.08 -11.15 39.73
CA HIS A 176 23.25 -9.69 39.76
C HIS A 176 21.98 -9.01 40.30
N ASN A 177 21.99 -8.77 41.61
CA ASN A 177 20.94 -8.18 42.43
C ASN A 177 21.06 -6.65 42.49
N SER A 178 20.71 -5.96 41.42
CA SER A 178 20.35 -4.55 41.43
C SER A 178 19.62 -4.36 40.11
N TRP A 179 18.30 -4.22 40.06
CA TRP A 179 17.57 -2.94 39.96
C TRP A 179 16.05 -3.19 40.03
N VAL A 180 15.61 -4.20 40.80
CA VAL A 180 14.31 -4.87 40.52
C VAL A 180 13.22 -4.56 41.55
N ASN A 181 13.40 -3.69 42.55
CA ASN A 181 12.42 -3.55 43.65
C ASN A 181 11.71 -2.19 43.79
N CYS A 182 11.64 -1.36 42.75
CA CYS A 182 10.78 -0.17 42.79
C CYS A 182 10.11 0.06 41.41
N GLY A 183 8.79 -0.14 41.29
CA GLY A 183 8.02 0.28 40.09
C GLY A 183 8.05 -0.64 38.86
N ARG A 184 8.15 -1.96 39.07
CA ARG A 184 8.44 -3.07 38.12
C ARG A 184 7.66 -3.16 36.78
N CYS A 185 6.63 -2.33 36.56
CA CYS A 185 5.87 -2.30 35.30
C CYS A 185 6.04 -1.01 34.48
N ASP A 186 6.51 0.08 35.09
CA ASP A 186 6.61 1.37 34.41
C ASP A 186 8.00 1.63 33.82
N TYR A 187 9.07 1.16 34.46
CA TYR A 187 10.42 1.37 33.94
C TYR A 187 10.70 0.58 32.65
N ALA A 188 10.40 -0.73 32.61
CA ALA A 188 10.54 -1.55 31.39
C ALA A 188 9.64 -1.03 30.25
N ARG A 189 8.45 -0.54 30.60
CA ARG A 189 7.50 0.07 29.65
C ARG A 189 7.99 1.43 29.14
N MET A 190 8.61 2.25 29.98
CA MET A 190 9.26 3.51 29.57
C MET A 190 10.48 3.23 28.70
N LEU A 191 11.29 2.24 29.02
CA LEU A 191 12.45 1.85 28.21
C LEU A 191 12.03 1.39 26.80
N ALA A 192 10.97 0.57 26.72
CA ALA A 192 10.38 0.16 25.44
C ALA A 192 9.83 1.35 24.63
N LYS A 193 9.22 2.35 25.30
CA LYS A 193 8.77 3.59 24.64
C LYS A 193 9.95 4.41 24.09
N VAL A 194 10.99 4.59 24.89
CA VAL A 194 12.20 5.34 24.48
C VAL A 194 12.89 4.65 23.31
N PHE A 195 13.04 3.33 23.37
CA PHE A 195 13.59 2.55 22.26
C PHE A 195 12.75 2.71 20.97
N LEU A 196 11.42 2.68 21.08
CA LEU A 196 10.55 2.83 19.92
C LEU A 196 10.62 4.23 19.30
N VAL A 197 10.68 5.27 20.14
CA VAL A 197 10.93 6.65 19.67
C VAL A 197 12.28 6.73 18.96
N LEU A 198 13.31 6.10 19.51
CA LEU A 198 14.66 6.08 18.92
C LEU A 198 14.68 5.35 17.57
N VAL A 199 13.91 4.28 17.40
CA VAL A 199 13.74 3.57 16.12
C VAL A 199 12.89 4.37 15.12
N ASN A 200 11.97 5.21 15.56
CA ASN A 200 11.13 6.01 14.67
C ASN A 200 11.92 7.12 13.94
N ILE A 201 12.89 7.74 14.61
CA ILE A 201 13.74 8.81 14.05
C ILE A 201 14.45 8.37 12.75
N PRO A 202 15.20 7.25 12.68
CA PRO A 202 15.84 6.81 11.44
C PRO A 202 14.82 6.40 10.37
N LEU A 203 13.62 5.92 10.75
CA LEU A 203 12.55 5.65 9.78
C LEU A 203 12.09 6.91 9.06
N VAL A 204 11.93 8.04 9.77
CA VAL A 204 11.54 9.33 9.16
C VAL A 204 12.63 9.84 8.21
N ILE A 205 13.90 9.69 8.60
CA ILE A 205 15.04 10.05 7.74
C ILE A 205 15.05 9.18 6.47
N LEU A 206 14.80 7.87 6.61
CA LEU A 206 14.76 6.96 5.47
C LEU A 206 13.57 7.24 4.54
N ALA A 207 12.40 7.57 5.10
CA ALA A 207 11.21 7.95 4.34
C ALA A 207 11.42 9.26 3.54
N SER A 208 12.32 10.12 3.99
CA SER A 208 12.68 11.36 3.28
C SER A 208 13.55 11.09 2.05
N LYS A 209 14.18 9.91 1.96
CA LYS A 209 14.85 9.45 0.74
C LYS A 209 13.77 8.88 -0.18
N SER A 210 13.63 9.43 -1.38
CA SER A 210 12.62 9.07 -2.40
C SER A 210 12.85 7.69 -3.01
N ILE A 211 12.89 6.66 -2.17
CA ILE A 211 13.01 5.26 -2.56
C ILE A 211 11.65 4.79 -3.07
N SER A 212 11.65 4.01 -4.15
CA SER A 212 10.43 3.41 -4.68
C SER A 212 9.74 2.54 -3.63
N VAL A 213 8.55 2.93 -3.20
CA VAL A 213 7.76 2.21 -2.18
C VAL A 213 7.50 0.77 -2.60
N LEU A 214 7.22 0.54 -3.89
CA LEU A 214 6.97 -0.81 -4.43
C LEU A 214 8.20 -1.72 -4.29
N ALA A 215 9.40 -1.19 -4.51
CA ALA A 215 10.63 -1.95 -4.37
C ALA A 215 10.92 -2.27 -2.90
N LEU A 216 10.72 -1.30 -1.99
CA LEU A 216 10.88 -1.53 -0.55
C LEU A 216 9.88 -2.59 -0.03
N PHE A 217 8.63 -2.52 -0.51
CA PHE A 217 7.59 -3.49 -0.20
C PHE A 217 7.93 -4.89 -0.70
N LEU A 218 8.34 -5.02 -1.97
CA LEU A 218 8.71 -6.31 -2.56
C LEU A 218 9.91 -6.95 -1.84
N VAL A 219 10.93 -6.15 -1.52
CA VAL A 219 12.11 -6.63 -0.78
C VAL A 219 11.73 -7.07 0.63
N ALA A 220 10.88 -6.32 1.34
CA ALA A 220 10.41 -6.68 2.67
C ALA A 220 9.63 -8.01 2.66
N ASP A 221 8.71 -8.19 1.72
CA ASP A 221 7.92 -9.42 1.61
C ASP A 221 8.81 -10.62 1.22
N LEU A 222 9.82 -10.44 0.37
CA LEU A 222 10.79 -11.49 0.02
C LEU A 222 11.66 -11.92 1.21
N VAL A 223 12.15 -10.95 2.01
CA VAL A 223 12.87 -11.23 3.25
C VAL A 223 11.99 -12.00 4.22
N PHE A 224 10.72 -11.62 4.31
CA PHE A 224 9.75 -12.29 5.17
C PHE A 224 9.44 -13.73 4.71
N ALA A 225 9.31 -13.95 3.40
CA ALA A 225 9.15 -15.28 2.82
C ALA A 225 10.32 -16.21 3.18
N ARG A 226 11.56 -15.70 3.15
CA ARG A 226 12.74 -16.45 3.61
C ARG A 226 12.67 -16.79 5.11
N ALA A 227 12.29 -15.84 5.95
CA ALA A 227 12.18 -16.05 7.39
C ALA A 227 11.10 -17.10 7.75
N THR A 228 9.99 -17.10 7.02
CA THR A 228 8.90 -18.09 7.19
C THR A 228 9.40 -19.51 6.98
N LEU A 229 10.20 -19.75 5.94
CA LEU A 229 10.76 -21.07 5.66
C LEU A 229 11.65 -21.57 6.81
N THR A 230 12.42 -20.68 7.44
CA THR A 230 13.27 -21.04 8.60
C THR A 230 12.48 -21.37 9.86
N VAL A 231 11.26 -20.84 10.04
CA VAL A 231 10.44 -21.14 11.22
C VAL A 231 9.80 -22.54 11.14
N PHE A 232 9.53 -23.04 9.93
CA PHE A 232 8.90 -24.33 9.71
C PHE A 232 9.87 -25.49 9.41
N LEU A 233 11.16 -25.18 9.22
CA LEU A 233 12.23 -26.14 8.98
C LEU A 233 13.02 -26.38 10.27
#